data_AF-A0A9P8CNC1-F1
#
_entry.id   AF-A0A9P8CNC1-F1
#
_cell.length_a   1.000
_cell.length_b   1.000
_cell.length_c   1.000
_cell.angle_alpha   90.00
_cell.angle_beta   90.00
_cell.angle_gamma   90.00
#
_symmetry.space_group_name_H-M   'P 1'
#
loop_
_entity.id
_entity.type
_entity.pdbx_description
1 polymer ?
#
loop_
_entity_poly.entity_id
_entity_poly.type
_entity_poly.pdbx_seq_one_letter_code
_entity_poly.pdbx_strand_id
1 'polypeptide(L)'
;MTTTMASTVSPYLRRDEYIDLQNRQAELLKHEFDAVRRSHGHLGIETKDVKDDIKELKLSILEIKADRIQSNAFQRNASLRNPVTPIRPLVAFHPDGGIIQPDSNIFPRFIDDFYALRTLSNHDQYRTLVYLADFYDIPLTPLHTSDGDNEHDPRRVVDSLEAILGLNEDNIEAFRQRFRHYDDQPRQLSNVRSFTPPKALPTQFDRSVTRSTAIQENLARPQSIAKLPKTGQGSNGDLAILRLLNVLLLIIFGQEQDHKTR
;
A
#
# COMPACT_ATOMS: atom_id res chain seq x y z
N MET A 1 -13.52 82.72 -51.83
CA MET A 1 -12.59 81.88 -52.62
C MET A 1 -11.80 81.02 -51.65
N THR A 2 -12.15 79.75 -51.54
CA THR A 2 -11.55 78.78 -50.61
C THR A 2 -10.96 77.65 -51.43
N THR A 3 -9.65 77.66 -51.59
CA THR A 3 -8.90 76.61 -52.29
C THR A 3 -8.50 75.54 -51.28
N THR A 4 -9.24 74.44 -51.27
CA THR A 4 -8.91 73.22 -50.54
C THR A 4 -7.72 72.55 -51.24
N MET A 5 -6.55 72.59 -50.61
CA MET A 5 -5.38 71.82 -51.04
C MET A 5 -5.59 70.34 -50.66
N ALA A 6 -5.90 69.52 -51.66
CA ALA A 6 -5.89 68.07 -51.52
C ALA A 6 -4.44 67.60 -51.34
N SER A 7 -4.07 67.28 -50.11
CA SER A 7 -2.80 66.61 -49.80
C SER A 7 -2.82 65.22 -50.43
N THR A 8 -2.06 65.03 -51.51
CA THR A 8 -1.85 63.73 -52.14
C THR A 8 -0.98 62.87 -51.24
N VAL A 9 -1.62 62.14 -50.34
CA VAL A 9 -0.98 61.06 -49.59
C VAL A 9 -0.65 59.95 -50.58
N SER A 10 0.63 59.84 -50.96
CA SER A 10 1.12 58.72 -51.77
C SER A 10 0.78 57.40 -51.04
N PRO A 11 0.11 56.44 -51.71
CA PRO A 11 -0.26 55.16 -51.09
C PRO A 11 0.94 54.22 -50.87
N TYR A 12 2.13 54.62 -51.34
CA TYR A 12 3.36 53.85 -51.24
C TYR A 12 4.27 54.45 -50.17
N LEU A 13 4.73 53.58 -49.26
CA LEU A 13 5.78 53.87 -48.29
C LEU A 13 7.06 54.28 -49.02
N ARG A 14 7.79 55.26 -48.46
CA ARG A 14 9.14 55.55 -48.92
C ARG A 14 10.05 54.36 -48.60
N ARG A 15 11.14 54.24 -49.37
CA ARG A 15 12.11 53.14 -49.19
C ARG A 15 12.60 53.03 -47.75
N ASP A 16 12.93 54.16 -47.13
CA ASP A 16 13.44 54.18 -45.76
C ASP A 16 12.36 53.75 -44.75
N GLU A 17 11.12 54.22 -44.93
CA GLU A 17 9.98 53.82 -44.11
C GLU A 17 9.67 52.32 -44.24
N TYR A 18 9.84 51.75 -45.43
CA TYR A 18 9.70 50.30 -45.65
C TYR A 18 10.80 49.50 -44.93
N ILE A 19 12.05 49.97 -44.99
CA ILE A 19 13.19 49.35 -44.29
C ILE A 19 12.95 49.42 -42.78
N ASP A 20 12.54 50.56 -42.25
CA ASP A 20 12.23 50.73 -40.83
C ASP A 20 11.09 49.82 -40.37
N LEU A 21 10.04 49.69 -41.19
CA LEU A 21 8.93 48.77 -40.93
C LEU A 21 9.43 47.32 -40.89
N GLN A 22 10.25 46.89 -41.84
CA GLN A 22 10.83 45.55 -41.84
C GLN A 22 11.72 45.30 -40.64
N ASN A 23 12.59 46.25 -40.30
CA ASN A 23 13.48 46.13 -39.14
C ASN A 23 12.67 46.00 -37.85
N ARG A 24 11.63 46.82 -37.69
CA ARG A 24 10.72 46.73 -36.53
C ARG A 24 9.98 45.39 -36.47
N GLN A 25 9.50 44.89 -37.61
CA GLN A 25 8.86 43.57 -37.68
C GLN A 25 9.84 42.45 -37.33
N ALA A 26 11.08 42.52 -37.81
CA ALA A 26 12.12 41.54 -37.51
C ALA A 26 12.52 41.56 -36.02
N GLU A 27 12.63 42.74 -35.42
CA GLU A 27 12.87 42.89 -33.97
C GLU A 27 11.73 42.32 -33.13
N LEU A 28 10.48 42.59 -33.52
CA LEU A 28 9.30 42.03 -32.85
C LEU A 28 9.30 40.50 -32.95
N LEU A 29 9.49 39.93 -34.14
CA LEU A 29 9.58 38.49 -34.33
C LEU A 29 10.69 37.88 -33.48
N LYS A 30 11.87 38.51 -33.46
CA LYS A 30 12.99 38.05 -32.64
C LYS A 30 12.62 38.02 -31.15
N HIS A 31 11.98 39.08 -30.66
CA HIS A 31 11.53 39.15 -29.27
C HIS A 31 10.51 38.05 -28.94
N GLU A 32 9.53 37.82 -29.82
CA GLU A 32 8.55 36.72 -29.65
C GLU A 32 9.23 35.35 -29.66
N PHE A 33 10.17 35.10 -30.58
CA PHE A 33 10.93 33.85 -30.60
C PHE A 33 11.78 33.65 -29.35
N ASP A 34 12.43 34.71 -28.84
CA ASP A 34 13.19 34.65 -27.60
C ASP A 34 12.29 34.44 -26.38
N ALA A 35 11.07 35.01 -26.36
CA ALA A 35 10.06 34.74 -25.34
C ALA A 35 9.59 33.28 -25.39
N VAL A 36 9.26 32.76 -26.57
CA VAL A 36 8.88 31.35 -26.77
C VAL A 36 10.00 30.41 -26.34
N ARG A 37 11.26 30.70 -26.71
CA ARG A 37 12.41 29.88 -26.33
C ARG A 37 12.61 29.84 -24.82
N ARG A 38 12.44 30.98 -24.13
CA ARG A 38 12.49 31.05 -22.66
C ARG A 38 11.35 30.25 -22.02
N SER A 39 10.13 30.39 -22.51
CA SER A 39 8.97 29.62 -22.03
C SER A 39 9.18 28.12 -22.23
N HIS A 40 9.66 27.69 -23.40
CA HIS A 40 9.98 26.30 -23.67
C HIS A 40 11.07 25.76 -22.74
N GLY A 41 12.11 26.56 -22.46
CA GLY A 41 13.15 26.21 -21.50
C GLY A 41 12.58 26.02 -20.09
N HIS A 42 11.70 26.90 -19.65
CA HIS A 42 11.04 26.79 -18.35
C HIS A 42 10.17 25.53 -18.23
N LEU A 43 9.33 25.26 -19.24
CA LEU A 43 8.52 24.03 -19.30
C LEU A 43 9.38 22.76 -19.29
N GLY A 44 10.56 22.81 -19.92
CA GLY A 44 11.52 21.71 -19.88
C GLY A 44 12.04 21.41 -18.48
N ILE A 45 12.30 22.46 -17.68
CA ILE A 45 12.72 22.33 -16.27
C ILE A 45 11.56 21.78 -15.43
N GLU A 46 10.37 22.38 -15.51
CA GLU A 46 9.19 21.93 -14.76
C GLU A 46 8.84 20.46 -15.06
N THR A 47 8.95 20.04 -16.32
CA THR A 47 8.70 18.65 -16.72
C THR A 47 9.73 17.69 -16.09
N LYS A 48 10.98 18.14 -15.93
CA LYS A 48 12.03 17.34 -15.28
C LYS A 48 11.76 17.24 -13.78
N ASP A 49 11.41 18.34 -13.12
CA ASP A 49 11.13 18.37 -11.69
C ASP A 49 9.92 17.47 -11.37
N VAL A 50 8.81 17.61 -12.11
CA VAL A 50 7.64 16.73 -11.98
C VAL A 50 8.00 15.26 -12.21
N LYS A 51 8.90 14.97 -13.15
CA LYS A 51 9.34 13.58 -13.40
C LYS A 51 10.11 13.01 -12.22
N ASP A 52 10.93 13.83 -11.55
CA ASP A 52 11.71 13.42 -10.40
C ASP A 52 10.79 13.25 -9.17
N ASP A 53 9.85 14.17 -8.93
CA ASP A 53 8.79 14.03 -7.91
C ASP A 53 7.96 12.75 -8.10
N ILE A 54 7.61 12.42 -9.34
CA ILE A 54 6.87 11.18 -9.65
C ILE A 54 7.68 9.93 -9.28
N LYS A 55 9.01 9.95 -9.44
CA LYS A 55 9.85 8.81 -9.03
C LYS A 55 9.88 8.68 -7.51
N GLU A 56 10.04 9.79 -6.81
CA GLU A 56 10.04 9.83 -5.35
C GLU A 56 8.71 9.33 -4.78
N LEU A 57 7.58 9.83 -5.30
CA LEU A 57 6.25 9.37 -4.91
C LEU A 57 6.05 7.87 -5.17
N LYS A 58 6.56 7.34 -6.28
CA LYS A 58 6.50 5.90 -6.57
C LYS A 58 7.27 5.09 -5.54
N LEU A 59 8.46 5.54 -5.14
CA LEU A 59 9.25 4.88 -4.10
C LEU A 59 8.53 4.90 -2.76
N SER A 60 8.01 6.06 -2.34
CA SER A 60 7.24 6.19 -1.09
C SER A 60 5.99 5.29 -1.08
N ILE A 61 5.28 5.17 -2.20
CA ILE A 61 4.13 4.25 -2.31
C ILE A 61 4.56 2.79 -2.10
N LEU A 62 5.70 2.38 -2.65
CA LEU A 62 6.21 1.02 -2.48
C LEU A 62 6.64 0.75 -1.04
N GLU A 63 7.28 1.71 -0.40
CA GLU A 63 7.67 1.64 1.01
C GLU A 63 6.45 1.48 1.92
N ILE A 64 5.45 2.36 1.79
CA ILE A 64 4.19 2.28 2.56
C ILE A 64 3.48 0.94 2.32
N LYS A 65 3.51 0.43 1.08
CA LYS A 65 2.93 -0.87 0.76
C LYS A 65 3.71 -2.01 1.44
N ALA A 66 5.03 -1.94 1.49
CA ALA A 66 5.86 -2.91 2.20
C ALA A 66 5.55 -2.91 3.70
N ASP A 67 5.53 -1.73 4.32
CA ASP A 67 5.21 -1.55 5.74
C ASP A 67 3.83 -2.12 6.09
N ARG A 68 2.83 -1.88 5.23
CA ARG A 68 1.49 -2.45 5.42
C ARG A 68 1.50 -3.98 5.37
N ILE A 69 2.22 -4.57 4.42
CA ILE A 69 2.35 -6.03 4.29
C ILE A 69 3.06 -6.60 5.52
N GLN A 70 4.18 -6.00 5.93
CA GLN A 70 4.93 -6.40 7.12
C GLN A 70 4.08 -6.30 8.39
N SER A 71 3.43 -5.17 8.62
CA SER A 71 2.56 -4.93 9.79
C SER A 71 1.41 -5.94 9.85
N ASN A 72 0.78 -6.25 8.72
CA ASN A 72 -0.28 -7.27 8.67
C ASN A 72 0.26 -8.67 8.96
N ALA A 73 1.43 -9.03 8.42
CA ALA A 73 2.07 -10.31 8.68
C ALA A 73 2.45 -10.44 10.16
N PHE A 74 3.09 -9.42 10.73
CA PHE A 74 3.47 -9.33 12.14
C PHE A 74 2.26 -9.50 13.07
N GLN A 75 1.19 -8.73 12.87
CA GLN A 75 -0.02 -8.82 13.69
C GLN A 75 -0.67 -10.20 13.64
N ARG A 76 -0.72 -10.81 12.44
CA ARG A 76 -1.24 -12.17 12.29
C ARG A 76 -0.35 -13.16 13.03
N ASN A 77 0.96 -13.08 12.84
CA ASN A 77 1.94 -13.96 13.47
C ASN A 77 1.87 -13.87 15.01
N ALA A 78 1.73 -12.66 15.56
CA ALA A 78 1.58 -12.43 17.00
C ALA A 78 0.31 -13.04 17.58
N SER A 79 -0.73 -13.19 16.75
CA SER A 79 -1.98 -13.85 17.14
C SER A 79 -1.95 -15.38 17.02
N LEU A 80 -0.87 -15.97 16.50
CA LEU A 80 -0.76 -17.41 16.33
C LEU A 80 -0.71 -18.11 17.69
N ARG A 81 -1.62 -19.05 17.88
CA ARG A 81 -1.66 -19.95 19.05
C ARG A 81 -1.47 -21.41 18.66
N ASN A 82 -1.98 -21.79 17.48
CA ASN A 82 -1.91 -23.14 16.98
C ASN A 82 -0.59 -23.36 16.20
N PRO A 83 0.27 -24.32 16.59
CA PRO A 83 1.55 -24.59 15.94
C PRO A 83 1.43 -25.05 14.48
N VAL A 84 0.28 -25.61 14.08
CA VAL A 84 0.02 -26.08 12.70
C VAL A 84 -0.39 -24.92 11.77
N THR A 85 -0.68 -23.74 12.31
CA THR A 85 -1.03 -22.59 11.48
C THR A 85 0.21 -22.04 10.78
N PRO A 86 0.17 -21.81 9.45
CA PRO A 86 1.33 -21.30 8.73
C PRO A 86 1.72 -19.87 9.16
N ILE A 87 3.02 -19.69 9.34
CA ILE A 87 3.66 -18.39 9.56
C ILE A 87 3.57 -17.57 8.27
N ARG A 88 3.28 -16.27 8.38
CA ARG A 88 3.41 -15.36 7.24
C ARG A 88 4.81 -14.74 7.22
N PRO A 89 5.56 -14.85 6.12
CA PRO A 89 6.84 -14.16 6.01
C PRO A 89 6.64 -12.63 5.99
N LEU A 90 7.59 -11.92 6.59
CA LEU A 90 7.72 -10.48 6.42
C LEU A 90 8.53 -10.21 5.14
N VAL A 91 8.07 -9.26 4.33
CA VAL A 91 8.75 -8.83 3.11
C VAL A 91 9.89 -7.87 3.43
N ALA A 92 10.91 -7.80 2.58
CA ALA A 92 11.95 -6.77 2.65
C ALA A 92 11.67 -5.69 1.59
N PHE A 93 11.97 -4.43 1.90
CA PHE A 93 11.88 -3.33 0.93
C PHE A 93 13.28 -2.86 0.56
N HIS A 94 13.58 -2.87 -0.73
CA HIS A 94 14.80 -2.28 -1.27
C HIS A 94 14.42 -1.13 -2.23
N PRO A 95 15.04 0.06 -2.10
CA PRO A 95 14.75 1.19 -2.98
C PRO A 95 14.89 0.86 -4.47
N ASP A 96 15.86 0.02 -4.84
CA ASP A 96 16.13 -0.36 -6.23
C ASP A 96 15.39 -1.62 -6.69
N GLY A 97 15.05 -2.52 -5.75
CA GLY A 97 14.46 -3.83 -6.03
C GLY A 97 12.95 -3.92 -5.77
N GLY A 98 12.38 -2.90 -5.11
CA GLY A 98 11.01 -2.91 -4.64
C GLY A 98 10.79 -3.87 -3.46
N ILE A 99 9.62 -4.49 -3.43
CA ILE A 99 9.19 -5.38 -2.34
C ILE A 99 9.65 -6.81 -2.68
N ILE A 100 10.55 -7.35 -1.87
CA ILE A 100 11.10 -8.69 -2.01
C ILE A 100 10.47 -9.63 -0.98
N GLN A 101 10.04 -10.80 -1.43
CA GLN A 101 9.53 -11.86 -0.56
C GLN A 101 10.62 -12.90 -0.32
N PRO A 102 10.70 -13.49 0.88
CA PRO A 102 11.60 -14.61 1.09
C PRO A 102 11.14 -15.82 0.27
N ASP A 103 12.09 -16.68 -0.09
CA ASP A 103 11.85 -17.89 -0.86
C ASP A 103 10.93 -18.83 -0.07
N SER A 104 9.77 -19.12 -0.65
CA SER A 104 8.74 -19.97 -0.06
C SER A 104 9.16 -21.44 0.11
N ASN A 105 10.26 -21.85 -0.54
CA ASN A 105 10.82 -23.19 -0.41
C ASN A 105 11.82 -23.30 0.75
N ILE A 106 12.44 -22.18 1.15
CA ILE A 106 13.44 -22.14 2.22
C ILE A 106 12.80 -21.68 3.54
N PHE A 107 11.82 -20.77 3.46
CA PHE A 107 11.15 -20.21 4.62
C PHE A 107 10.35 -21.27 5.40
N PRO A 108 10.51 -21.37 6.74
CA PRO A 108 9.79 -22.33 7.56
C PRO A 108 8.29 -22.02 7.55
N ARG A 109 7.48 -22.99 7.09
CA ARG A 109 6.04 -22.80 6.96
C ARG A 109 5.34 -22.86 8.31
N PHE A 110 5.76 -23.77 9.18
CA PHE A 110 5.12 -24.01 10.47
C PHE A 110 6.02 -23.57 11.62
N ILE A 111 5.37 -23.33 12.75
CA ILE A 111 6.02 -22.93 14.00
C ILE A 111 7.01 -23.99 14.47
N ASP A 112 6.67 -25.27 14.32
CA ASP A 112 7.55 -26.37 14.72
C ASP A 112 8.84 -26.38 13.88
N ASP A 113 8.74 -26.15 12.56
CA ASP A 113 9.89 -26.04 11.67
C ASP A 113 10.78 -24.85 12.05
N PHE A 114 10.15 -23.73 12.42
CA PHE A 114 10.85 -22.51 12.83
C PHE A 114 11.64 -22.72 14.13
N TYR A 115 11.02 -23.26 15.19
CA TYR A 115 11.72 -23.48 16.45
C TYR A 115 12.72 -24.65 16.38
N ALA A 116 12.57 -25.59 15.44
CA ALA A 116 13.58 -26.63 15.19
C ALA A 116 14.93 -26.04 14.74
N LEU A 117 14.96 -24.80 14.22
CA LEU A 117 16.20 -24.10 13.87
C LEU A 117 17.11 -23.83 15.09
N ARG A 118 16.56 -23.87 16.32
CA ARG A 118 17.35 -23.70 17.55
C ARG A 118 18.29 -24.87 17.85
N THR A 119 18.02 -26.06 17.32
CA THR A 119 18.78 -27.28 17.63
C THR A 119 19.58 -27.82 16.45
N LEU A 120 19.71 -27.04 15.36
CA LEU A 120 20.53 -27.29 14.15
C LEU A 120 20.91 -28.76 13.91
N SER A 121 19.90 -29.63 13.85
CA SER A 121 20.09 -31.07 13.78
C SER A 121 20.42 -31.54 12.37
N ASN A 122 19.99 -30.77 11.35
CA ASN A 122 20.16 -31.09 9.94
C ASN A 122 20.89 -29.97 9.19
N HIS A 123 21.66 -30.32 8.16
CA HIS A 123 22.33 -29.34 7.30
C HIS A 123 21.34 -28.37 6.63
N ASP A 124 20.15 -28.84 6.28
CA ASP A 124 19.10 -28.00 5.70
C ASP A 124 18.62 -26.91 6.69
N GLN A 125 18.55 -27.21 7.98
CA GLN A 125 18.18 -26.22 9.01
C GLN A 125 19.24 -25.12 9.12
N TYR A 126 20.53 -25.48 9.03
CA TYR A 126 21.60 -24.49 9.01
C TYR A 126 21.50 -23.59 7.77
N ARG A 127 21.27 -24.17 6.58
CA ARG A 127 21.08 -23.40 5.34
C ARG A 127 19.88 -22.45 5.44
N THR A 128 18.76 -22.91 5.99
CA THR A 128 17.59 -22.06 6.25
C THR A 128 17.91 -20.93 7.22
N LEU A 129 18.61 -21.21 8.32
CA LEU A 129 18.94 -20.18 9.31
C LEU A 129 19.88 -19.11 8.73
N VAL A 130 20.90 -19.51 7.97
CA VAL A 130 21.82 -18.57 7.28
C VAL A 130 21.06 -17.73 6.26
N TYR A 131 20.19 -18.35 5.47
CA TYR A 131 19.35 -17.64 4.50
C TYR A 131 18.45 -16.60 5.18
N LEU A 132 17.78 -16.96 6.27
CA LEU A 132 16.89 -16.04 6.98
C LEU A 132 17.66 -14.91 7.66
N ALA A 133 18.85 -15.20 8.21
CA ALA A 133 19.70 -14.18 8.80
C ALA A 133 20.17 -13.15 7.77
N ASP A 134 20.60 -13.61 6.59
CA ASP A 134 20.96 -12.74 5.47
C ASP A 134 19.76 -11.92 4.97
N PHE A 135 18.60 -12.56 4.81
CA PHE A 135 17.40 -11.89 4.30
C PHE A 135 16.85 -10.80 5.24
N TYR A 136 16.93 -10.99 6.55
CA TYR A 136 16.44 -10.04 7.56
C TYR A 136 17.55 -9.19 8.17
N ASP A 137 18.73 -9.15 7.54
CA ASP A 137 19.91 -8.38 7.98
C ASP A 137 20.29 -8.63 9.46
N ILE A 138 20.15 -9.88 9.92
CA ILE A 138 20.50 -10.27 11.29
C ILE A 138 22.01 -10.56 11.33
N PRO A 139 22.78 -9.83 12.15
CA PRO A 139 24.22 -10.02 12.20
C PRO A 139 24.56 -11.42 12.73
N LEU A 140 25.13 -12.25 11.86
CA LEU A 140 25.85 -13.45 12.25
C LEU A 140 27.21 -12.98 12.77
N THR A 141 27.40 -12.94 14.09
CA THR A 141 28.64 -12.43 14.71
C THR A 141 29.87 -13.14 14.11
N PRO A 142 30.75 -12.43 13.38
CA PRO A 142 31.85 -13.07 12.69
C PRO A 142 32.92 -13.57 13.68
N LEU A 143 33.48 -14.73 13.34
CA LEU A 143 34.47 -15.55 14.04
C LEU A 143 35.83 -14.86 14.25
N HIS A 144 35.92 -13.66 14.82
CA HIS A 144 37.22 -13.00 15.05
C HIS A 144 37.26 -12.17 16.33
N THR A 145 37.14 -12.82 17.49
CA THR A 145 37.84 -12.37 18.70
C THR A 145 38.37 -13.58 19.46
N SER A 146 39.67 -13.53 19.69
CA SER A 146 40.61 -14.58 20.07
C SER A 146 40.48 -15.11 21.51
N ASP A 147 39.29 -15.12 22.12
CA ASP A 147 39.10 -15.67 23.47
C ASP A 147 37.73 -16.34 23.59
N GLY A 148 37.76 -17.68 23.64
CA GLY A 148 36.80 -18.55 24.33
C GLY A 148 35.31 -18.50 23.95
N ASP A 149 34.83 -19.57 23.34
CA ASP A 149 33.48 -20.13 23.54
C ASP A 149 32.23 -19.37 23.04
N ASN A 150 32.35 -18.36 22.17
CA ASN A 150 31.19 -17.86 21.42
C ASN A 150 30.99 -18.63 20.11
N GLU A 151 30.72 -19.93 20.26
CA GLU A 151 30.09 -20.75 19.23
C GLU A 151 28.81 -20.04 18.76
N HIS A 152 28.55 -19.99 17.46
CA HIS A 152 27.36 -19.35 16.90
C HIS A 152 26.12 -19.97 17.54
N ASP A 153 25.55 -19.32 18.56
CA ASP A 153 24.37 -19.85 19.23
C ASP A 153 23.17 -19.63 18.31
N PRO A 154 22.66 -20.69 17.63
CA PRO A 154 21.53 -20.54 16.73
C PRO A 154 20.29 -20.02 17.47
N ARG A 155 20.22 -20.21 18.79
CA ARG A 155 19.12 -19.72 19.61
C ARG A 155 19.00 -18.21 19.55
N ARG A 156 20.10 -17.47 19.63
CA ARG A 156 20.09 -15.99 19.57
C ARG A 156 19.55 -15.46 18.22
N VAL A 157 19.94 -16.14 17.13
CA VAL A 157 19.45 -15.78 15.79
C VAL A 157 17.96 -16.09 15.68
N VAL A 158 17.52 -17.24 16.17
CA VAL A 158 16.09 -17.61 16.19
C VAL A 158 15.27 -16.67 17.08
N ASP A 159 15.79 -16.25 18.24
CA ASP A 159 15.10 -15.31 19.12
C ASP A 159 14.97 -13.92 18.48
N SER A 160 16.00 -13.50 17.72
CA SER A 160 15.94 -12.27 16.92
C SER A 160 14.91 -12.40 15.79
N LEU A 161 14.88 -13.54 15.10
CA LEU A 161 13.88 -13.85 14.07
C LEU A 161 12.47 -13.91 14.66
N GLU A 162 12.29 -14.47 15.85
CA GLU A 162 11.01 -14.53 16.56
C GLU A 162 10.47 -13.12 16.82
N ALA A 163 11.34 -12.24 17.35
CA ALA A 163 10.99 -10.84 17.58
C ALA A 163 10.62 -10.11 16.29
N ILE A 164 11.37 -10.31 15.20
CA ILE A 164 11.10 -9.68 13.90
C ILE A 164 9.79 -10.20 13.29
N LEU A 165 9.58 -11.52 13.31
CA LEU A 165 8.39 -12.15 12.74
C LEU A 165 7.13 -11.92 13.60
N GLY A 166 7.30 -11.42 14.83
CA GLY A 166 6.22 -11.23 15.79
C GLY A 166 5.68 -12.54 16.33
N LEU A 167 6.51 -13.59 16.40
CA LEU A 167 6.12 -14.86 16.99
C LEU A 167 6.19 -14.74 18.53
N ASN A 168 5.44 -15.59 19.22
CA ASN A 168 5.42 -15.63 20.68
C ASN A 168 5.34 -17.09 21.12
N GLU A 169 6.46 -17.63 21.57
CA GLU A 169 6.59 -19.01 22.02
C GLU A 169 5.61 -19.33 23.16
N ASP A 170 5.44 -18.45 24.14
CA ASP A 170 4.56 -18.66 25.30
C ASP A 170 3.11 -18.96 24.88
N ASN A 171 2.62 -18.27 23.85
CA ASN A 171 1.27 -18.48 23.33
C ASN A 171 1.09 -19.90 22.76
N ILE A 172 2.13 -20.41 22.12
CA ILE A 172 2.17 -21.73 21.49
C ILE A 172 2.33 -22.80 22.57
N GLU A 173 3.20 -22.58 23.55
CA GLU A 173 3.35 -23.47 24.69
C GLU A 173 2.05 -23.59 25.50
N ALA A 174 1.39 -22.47 25.80
CA ALA A 174 0.10 -22.46 26.47
C ALA A 174 -0.98 -23.20 25.68
N PHE A 175 -0.92 -23.18 24.35
CA PHE A 175 -1.79 -24.00 23.51
C PHE A 175 -1.46 -25.50 23.64
N ARG A 176 -0.19 -25.88 23.55
CA ARG A 176 0.24 -27.28 23.71
C ARG A 176 -0.15 -27.83 25.09
N GLN A 177 0.04 -27.04 26.16
CA GLN A 177 -0.36 -27.42 27.51
C GLN A 177 -1.87 -27.66 27.62
N ARG A 178 -2.70 -26.79 27.04
CA ARG A 178 -4.16 -26.98 26.99
C ARG A 178 -4.54 -28.28 26.28
N PHE A 179 -3.90 -28.61 25.16
CA PHE A 179 -4.18 -29.85 24.44
C PHE A 179 -3.79 -31.10 25.24
N ARG A 180 -2.63 -31.09 25.91
CA ARG A 180 -2.22 -32.20 26.80
C ARG A 180 -3.25 -32.45 27.90
N HIS A 181 -3.81 -31.39 28.49
CA HIS A 181 -4.88 -31.52 29.49
C HIS A 181 -6.17 -32.17 28.95
N TYR A 182 -6.46 -32.08 27.65
CA TYR A 182 -7.61 -32.75 27.03
C TYR A 182 -7.34 -34.20 26.68
N ASP A 183 -6.12 -34.55 26.28
CA ASP A 183 -5.74 -35.93 26.01
C ASP A 183 -5.67 -36.77 27.29
N ASP A 184 -5.30 -36.15 28.41
CA ASP A 184 -5.28 -36.78 29.74
C ASP A 184 -6.67 -36.89 30.39
N GLN A 185 -7.70 -36.20 29.87
CA GLN A 185 -9.07 -36.41 30.30
C GLN A 185 -9.68 -37.59 29.55
N PRO A 186 -10.09 -38.68 30.24
CA PRO A 186 -10.86 -39.72 29.59
C PRO A 186 -12.11 -39.08 29.00
N ARG A 187 -12.30 -39.22 27.68
CA ARG A 187 -13.52 -38.77 26.99
C ARG A 187 -14.71 -39.33 27.75
N GLN A 188 -15.35 -38.51 28.59
CA GLN A 188 -16.67 -38.84 29.08
C GLN A 188 -17.58 -38.72 27.85
N LEU A 189 -17.80 -39.87 27.21
CA LEU A 189 -18.87 -40.08 26.25
C LEU A 189 -20.16 -39.78 27.00
N SER A 190 -20.57 -38.51 27.01
CA SER A 190 -21.86 -38.11 27.54
C SER A 190 -22.91 -38.85 26.71
N ASN A 191 -23.66 -39.69 27.40
CA ASN A 191 -24.75 -40.52 26.91
C ASN A 191 -25.44 -39.89 25.69
N VAL A 192 -25.25 -40.52 24.53
CA VAL A 192 -26.11 -40.34 23.37
C VAL A 192 -27.51 -40.74 23.82
N ARG A 193 -28.32 -39.75 24.23
CA ARG A 193 -29.76 -39.91 24.33
C ARG A 193 -30.24 -40.40 22.97
N SER A 194 -30.80 -41.61 22.98
CA SER A 194 -31.54 -42.21 21.87
C SER A 194 -32.56 -41.20 21.33
N PHE A 195 -32.26 -40.62 20.16
CA PHE A 195 -33.27 -39.95 19.35
C PHE A 195 -34.20 -41.03 18.80
N THR A 196 -35.37 -41.20 19.42
CA THR A 196 -36.49 -41.87 18.76
C THR A 196 -37.05 -40.91 17.69
N PRO A 197 -37.21 -41.35 16.43
CA PRO A 197 -37.79 -40.51 15.39
C PRO A 197 -39.31 -40.39 15.62
N PRO A 198 -39.91 -39.18 15.60
CA PRO A 198 -41.34 -39.06 15.67
C PRO A 198 -41.99 -39.50 14.35
N LYS A 199 -43.09 -40.26 14.51
CA LYS A 199 -43.98 -40.80 13.48
C LYS A 199 -44.40 -39.74 12.46
N ALA A 200 -44.50 -40.20 11.20
CA ALA A 200 -44.91 -39.42 10.06
C ALA A 200 -46.44 -39.20 9.95
N LEU A 201 -46.77 -38.03 9.36
CA LEU A 201 -47.93 -37.67 8.52
C LEU A 201 -49.27 -37.32 9.21
N PRO A 202 -50.14 -36.46 8.59
CA PRO A 202 -50.19 -36.14 7.16
C PRO A 202 -50.25 -34.65 6.75
N THR A 203 -49.80 -34.47 5.50
CA THR A 203 -50.15 -33.47 4.48
C THR A 203 -51.50 -32.78 4.67
N GLN A 204 -51.57 -31.45 4.53
CA GLN A 204 -52.62 -30.76 3.75
C GLN A 204 -52.41 -29.23 3.60
N PHE A 205 -52.57 -28.81 2.35
CA PHE A 205 -53.12 -27.56 1.82
C PHE A 205 -52.37 -26.21 1.81
N ASP A 206 -52.36 -25.68 0.57
CA ASP A 206 -52.56 -24.31 0.11
C ASP A 206 -51.52 -23.22 0.37
N ARG A 207 -50.83 -22.87 -0.73
CA ARG A 207 -50.23 -21.56 -0.93
C ARG A 207 -51.15 -20.71 -1.80
N SER A 208 -52.01 -19.94 -1.14
CA SER A 208 -52.64 -18.75 -1.72
C SER A 208 -52.22 -17.51 -0.92
N VAL A 209 -51.39 -16.68 -1.56
CA VAL A 209 -51.47 -15.21 -1.71
C VAL A 209 -51.96 -14.33 -0.52
N THR A 210 -51.20 -13.24 -0.35
CA THR A 210 -51.51 -11.87 0.16
C THR A 210 -51.18 -11.44 1.60
N ARG A 211 -50.45 -10.30 1.63
CA ARG A 211 -50.44 -9.17 2.59
C ARG A 211 -49.73 -9.39 3.93
N SER A 212 -49.07 -8.43 4.55
CA SER A 212 -48.68 -7.01 4.30
C SER A 212 -47.92 -6.55 5.56
N THR A 213 -47.45 -5.29 5.54
CA THR A 213 -47.03 -4.42 6.67
C THR A 213 -45.63 -4.67 7.25
N ALA A 214 -44.86 -3.68 7.70
CA ALA A 214 -44.75 -2.23 7.48
C ALA A 214 -43.57 -1.77 8.37
N ILE A 215 -42.52 -1.17 7.79
CA ILE A 215 -41.58 -0.21 8.45
C ILE A 215 -41.02 0.62 7.29
N GLN A 216 -41.67 1.66 6.78
CA GLN A 216 -41.88 3.02 7.32
C GLN A 216 -40.59 3.74 7.78
N GLU A 217 -40.17 4.66 6.92
CA GLU A 217 -39.58 5.98 7.17
C GLU A 217 -38.38 6.11 8.12
N ASN A 218 -37.22 6.46 7.54
CA ASN A 218 -36.65 7.79 7.72
C ASN A 218 -35.51 8.03 6.72
N LEU A 219 -35.88 8.55 5.56
CA LEU A 219 -34.96 9.14 4.60
C LEU A 219 -35.02 10.65 4.78
N ALA A 220 -34.10 11.21 5.58
CA ALA A 220 -33.95 12.66 5.69
C ALA A 220 -32.47 13.06 5.89
N ARG A 221 -31.84 13.40 4.77
CA ARG A 221 -31.06 14.63 4.52
C ARG A 221 -29.74 14.85 5.31
N PRO A 222 -28.57 14.92 4.64
CA PRO A 222 -27.48 15.75 5.12
C PRO A 222 -27.73 17.21 4.70
N GLN A 223 -27.55 18.08 5.69
CA GLN A 223 -27.73 19.52 5.62
C GLN A 223 -26.70 20.20 4.72
N SER A 224 -27.12 21.36 4.20
CA SER A 224 -26.29 22.32 3.49
C SER A 224 -25.08 22.74 4.31
N ILE A 225 -23.88 22.66 3.72
CA ILE A 225 -22.72 23.37 4.23
C ILE A 225 -22.34 24.46 3.21
N ALA A 226 -22.57 25.68 3.68
CA ALA A 226 -21.92 26.95 3.41
C ALA A 226 -21.18 27.14 2.06
N LYS A 227 -21.70 28.09 1.28
CA LYS A 227 -20.91 28.95 0.38
C LYS A 227 -19.75 29.58 1.17
N LEU A 228 -18.51 29.35 0.73
CA LEU A 228 -17.34 30.18 1.04
C LEU A 228 -16.71 30.74 -0.26
N PRO A 229 -15.92 31.82 -0.15
CA PRO A 229 -15.89 32.90 -1.14
C PRO A 229 -15.07 32.58 -2.39
N LYS A 230 -15.48 33.21 -3.49
CA LYS A 230 -14.66 33.35 -4.70
C LYS A 230 -13.45 34.25 -4.41
N THR A 231 -12.30 33.65 -4.18
CA THR A 231 -10.98 34.25 -4.39
C THR A 231 -10.29 33.34 -5.40
N GLY A 232 -10.17 33.73 -6.67
CA GLY A 232 -9.12 34.64 -7.11
C GLY A 232 -7.96 33.79 -7.61
N GLN A 233 -7.84 33.68 -8.93
CA GLN A 233 -6.73 33.10 -9.72
C GLN A 233 -5.62 32.39 -8.91
N GLY A 234 -5.83 31.11 -8.60
CA GLY A 234 -4.80 30.18 -8.13
C GLY A 234 -4.35 29.29 -9.29
N SER A 235 -3.04 29.14 -9.45
CA SER A 235 -2.38 28.44 -10.55
C SER A 235 -2.90 27.01 -10.76
N ASN A 236 -2.81 26.50 -11.99
CA ASN A 236 -3.22 25.13 -12.35
C ASN A 236 -2.53 24.02 -11.50
N GLY A 237 -1.45 24.35 -10.77
CA GLY A 237 -0.77 23.43 -9.85
C GLY A 237 -1.60 23.05 -8.62
N ASP A 238 -2.37 23.99 -8.05
CA ASP A 238 -3.15 23.73 -6.82
C ASP A 238 -4.32 22.77 -7.06
N LEU A 239 -4.88 22.81 -8.27
CA LEU A 239 -5.95 21.91 -8.68
C LEU A 239 -5.44 20.47 -8.89
N ALA A 240 -4.19 20.29 -9.30
CA ALA A 240 -3.56 18.98 -9.43
C ALA A 240 -3.29 18.35 -8.05
N ILE A 241 -2.81 19.14 -7.09
CA ILE A 241 -2.54 18.70 -5.72
C ILE A 241 -3.85 18.31 -5.01
N LEU A 242 -4.91 19.11 -5.14
CA LEU A 242 -6.23 18.79 -4.58
C LEU A 242 -6.87 17.54 -5.22
N ARG A 243 -6.63 17.29 -6.50
CA ARG A 243 -7.08 16.06 -7.16
C ARG A 243 -6.29 14.84 -6.69
N LEU A 244 -4.97 14.97 -6.49
CA LEU A 244 -4.12 13.92 -5.94
C LEU A 244 -4.50 13.55 -4.50
N LEU A 245 -4.77 14.55 -3.64
CA LEU A 245 -5.25 14.32 -2.28
C LEU A 245 -6.61 13.60 -2.25
N ASN A 246 -7.53 13.94 -3.17
CA ASN A 246 -8.80 13.24 -3.29
C ASN A 246 -8.64 11.78 -3.77
N VAL A 247 -7.71 11.51 -4.68
CA VAL A 247 -7.39 10.13 -5.09
C VAL A 247 -6.76 9.35 -3.93
N LEU A 248 -5.88 9.98 -3.16
CA LEU A 248 -5.26 9.37 -1.98
C LEU A 248 -6.31 9.00 -0.92
N LEU A 249 -7.26 9.91 -0.64
CA LEU A 249 -8.38 9.66 0.27
C LEU A 249 -9.32 8.55 -0.23
N LEU A 250 -9.60 8.50 -1.53
CA LEU A 250 -10.40 7.42 -2.13
C LEU A 250 -9.71 6.05 -2.05
N ILE A 251 -8.38 5.99 -2.13
CA ILE A 251 -7.63 4.73 -1.97
C ILE A 251 -7.60 4.30 -0.49
N ILE A 252 -7.48 5.26 0.43
CA ILE A 252 -7.48 5.00 1.88
C ILE A 252 -8.85 4.50 2.36
N PHE A 253 -9.95 5.11 1.92
CA PHE A 253 -11.31 4.80 2.41
C PHE A 253 -12.12 3.88 1.49
N GLY A 254 -11.75 3.72 0.22
CA GLY A 254 -12.53 2.97 -0.77
C GLY A 254 -12.43 1.45 -0.68
N GLN A 255 -11.46 0.89 0.05
CA GLN A 255 -11.29 -0.57 0.19
C GLN A 255 -12.02 -1.16 1.41
N GLU A 256 -12.71 -0.35 2.20
CA GLU A 256 -13.40 -0.80 3.42
C GLU A 256 -14.82 -1.36 3.16
N GLN A 257 -15.30 -1.34 1.91
CA GLN A 257 -16.65 -1.83 1.56
C GLN A 257 -16.70 -3.23 0.92
N ASP A 258 -15.58 -3.79 0.45
CA ASP A 258 -15.59 -5.05 -0.31
C ASP A 258 -15.45 -6.34 0.54
N HIS A 259 -15.29 -6.24 1.86
CA HIS A 259 -15.11 -7.40 2.74
C HIS A 259 -16.35 -7.82 3.56
N LYS A 260 -17.56 -7.28 3.27
CA LYS A 260 -18.80 -7.69 3.95
C LYS A 260 -19.78 -8.55 3.14
N THR A 261 -19.44 -8.95 1.92
CA THR A 261 -20.26 -9.91 1.16
C THR A 261 -19.39 -10.92 0.42
N ARG A 262 -18.92 -11.94 1.13
CA ARG A 262 -18.67 -13.29 0.59
C ARG A 262 -18.53 -14.31 1.71
#